data_AF-A0A821V9K7-F1
#
_entry.id   AF-A0A821V9K7-F1
#
_cell.length_a   1.000
_cell.length_b   1.000
_cell.length_c   1.000
_cell.angle_alpha   90.00
_cell.angle_beta   90.00
_cell.angle_gamma   90.00
#
_symmetry.space_group_name_H-M   'P 1'
#
loop_
_entity.id
_entity.type
_entity.pdbx_description
1 polymer ?
#
loop_
_entity_poly.entity_id
_entity_poly.type
_entity_poly.pdbx_seq_one_letter_code
_entity_poly.pdbx_strand_id
1 'polypeptide(L)' 'NTTHNGGCRCYLVILGGIIDVPIYLNSKSTFISCNAGDHQGRALISGDLLPLFNIIITL' A
#
# COMPACT_ATOMS: atom_id res chain seq x y z
N ASN A 1 -13.24 16.85 25.30
CA ASN A 1 -13.53 17.34 23.94
C ASN A 1 -13.26 16.22 22.95
N THR A 2 -14.14 15.22 22.86
CA THR A 2 -15.25 15.12 21.87
C THR A 2 -14.72 15.04 20.44
N THR A 3 -14.56 13.80 19.97
CA THR A 3 -14.18 13.40 18.60
C THR A 3 -15.22 13.90 17.60
N HIS A 4 -14.96 15.06 17.00
CA HIS A 4 -15.80 15.67 16.00
C HIS A 4 -15.35 15.17 14.61
N ASN A 5 -16.16 14.28 14.00
CA ASN A 5 -16.13 13.86 12.58
C ASN A 5 -15.24 12.66 12.15
N GLY A 6 -15.54 11.48 12.70
CA GLY A 6 -15.59 10.23 11.92
C GLY A 6 -14.32 9.37 11.76
N GLY A 7 -14.52 8.04 11.77
CA GLY A 7 -13.62 6.98 11.27
C GLY A 7 -12.24 6.79 11.93
N CYS A 8 -11.66 5.59 11.81
CA CYS A 8 -10.27 5.31 12.24
C CYS A 8 -9.32 4.99 11.08
N ARG A 9 -9.84 4.50 9.94
CA ARG A 9 -9.04 4.02 8.80
C ARG A 9 -9.78 4.31 7.49
N CYS A 10 -9.00 4.56 6.45
CA CYS A 10 -9.45 4.69 5.08
C CYS A 10 -8.56 3.80 4.20
N TYR A 11 -9.08 3.36 3.06
CA TYR A 11 -8.37 2.53 2.10
C TYR A 11 -8.52 3.12 0.70
N LEU A 12 -7.42 3.17 -0.04
CA LEU A 12 -7.36 3.58 -1.45
C LEU A 12 -6.90 2.38 -2.26
N VAL A 13 -7.59 2.09 -3.36
CA VAL A 13 -7.24 1.01 -4.28
C VAL A 13 -6.99 1.61 -5.65
N ILE A 14 -5.90 1.18 -6.29
CA ILE A 14 -5.56 1.54 -7.66
C ILE A 14 -5.75 0.28 -8.49
N LEU A 15 -6.46 0.39 -9.61
CA LEU A 15 -6.66 -0.73 -10.53
C LEU A 15 -5.28 -1.29 -10.92
N GLY A 16 -5.12 -2.61 -10.93
CA GLY A 16 -3.86 -3.28 -11.29
C GLY A 16 -2.82 -3.33 -10.16
N GLY A 17 -2.95 -2.47 -9.15
CA GLY A 17 -2.09 -2.46 -7.98
C GLY A 17 -0.66 -2.01 -8.26
N ILE A 18 0.24 -2.39 -7.35
CA ILE A 18 1.65 -2.01 -7.35
C ILE A 18 2.50 -3.18 -7.88
N ILE A 19 3.49 -2.87 -8.72
CA ILE A 19 4.44 -3.86 -9.29
C ILE A 19 5.58 -4.14 -8.30
N ASP A 20 6.27 -5.26 -8.48
CA ASP A 20 7.52 -5.62 -7.79
C ASP A 20 7.44 -5.59 -6.25
N VAL A 21 6.23 -5.79 -5.73
CA VAL A 21 6.00 -5.84 -4.30
C VAL A 21 6.57 -7.16 -3.75
N PRO A 22 7.55 -7.12 -2.83
CA PRO A 22 8.13 -8.31 -2.24
C PRO A 22 7.06 -9.13 -1.52
N ILE A 23 6.97 -10.40 -1.89
CA ILE A 23 6.05 -11.36 -1.28
C ILE A 23 6.72 -11.94 -0.04
N TYR A 24 6.12 -11.75 1.12
CA TYR A 24 6.55 -12.35 2.38
C TYR A 24 5.43 -13.25 2.91
N LEU A 25 5.74 -14.52 3.20
CA LEU A 25 4.75 -15.53 3.60
C LEU A 25 3.53 -15.58 2.66
N ASN A 26 3.76 -15.58 1.34
CA ASN A 26 2.72 -15.53 0.30
C ASN A 26 1.76 -14.33 0.37
N SER A 27 2.15 -13.24 1.05
CA SER A 27 1.37 -12.01 1.17
C SER A 27 2.17 -10.79 0.73
N LYS A 28 1.45 -9.76 0.26
CA LYS A 28 1.99 -8.43 -0.04
C LYS A 28 1.76 -7.40 1.07
N SER A 29 1.15 -7.78 2.19
CA SER A 29 0.92 -6.87 3.31
C SER A 29 2.21 -6.44 3.99
N THR A 30 2.28 -5.18 4.43
CA THR A 30 3.41 -4.66 5.21
C THR A 30 3.37 -5.20 6.64
N PHE A 31 4.46 -5.81 7.09
CA PHE A 31 4.67 -6.19 8.49
C PHE A 31 5.77 -5.34 9.12
N ILE A 32 5.36 -4.17 9.62
CA ILE A 32 6.28 -3.10 10.06
C ILE A 32 7.26 -3.57 11.14
N SER A 33 6.82 -4.33 12.15
CA SER A 33 7.72 -4.76 13.23
C SER A 33 8.80 -5.75 12.78
N CYS A 34 8.65 -6.37 11.61
CA CYS A 34 9.62 -7.28 11.02
C CYS A 34 10.38 -6.64 9.84
N ASN A 35 10.08 -5.37 9.50
CA ASN A 35 10.58 -4.70 8.30
C ASN A 35 10.40 -5.56 7.04
N ALA A 36 9.24 -6.22 6.90
CA ALA A 36 8.99 -7.19 5.85
C ALA A 36 7.74 -6.86 5.03
N GLY A 37 7.75 -7.27 3.76
CA GLY A 37 6.62 -7.11 2.84
C GLY A 37 6.44 -5.68 2.33
N ASP A 38 5.58 -5.56 1.34
CA ASP A 38 5.24 -4.32 0.65
C ASP A 38 6.44 -3.39 0.31
N HIS A 39 6.23 -2.07 0.36
CA HIS A 39 7.27 -1.09 0.13
C HIS A 39 8.25 -1.02 1.31
N GLN A 40 9.39 -1.70 1.17
CA GLN A 40 10.52 -1.67 2.13
C GLN A 40 10.15 -2.09 3.57
N GLY A 41 9.00 -2.77 3.78
CA GLY A 41 8.58 -3.20 5.11
C GLY A 41 8.23 -2.07 6.07
N ARG A 42 7.95 -0.85 5.59
CA ARG A 42 7.66 0.32 6.43
C ARG A 42 6.43 1.09 5.97
N ALA A 43 6.00 2.06 6.79
CA ALA A 43 5.02 3.04 6.37
C ALA A 43 5.58 3.94 5.25
N LEU A 44 4.72 4.39 4.34
CA LEU A 44 5.07 5.34 3.28
C LEU A 44 5.50 6.68 3.87
N ILE A 45 6.47 7.31 3.22
CA ILE A 45 6.97 8.65 3.53
C ILE A 45 6.86 9.55 2.29
N SER A 46 6.91 10.85 2.52
CA SER A 46 6.95 11.82 1.43
C SER A 46 8.16 11.59 0.53
N GLY A 47 7.91 11.54 -0.79
CA GLY A 47 8.93 11.27 -1.80
C GLY A 47 9.01 9.81 -2.24
N ASP A 48 8.27 8.88 -1.60
CA ASP A 48 8.20 7.50 -2.08
C ASP A 48 7.56 7.42 -3.47
N LEU A 49 8.17 6.58 -4.32
CA LEU A 49 7.67 6.25 -5.65
C LEU A 49 7.18 4.81 -5.64
N LEU A 50 5.88 4.62 -5.85
CA LEU A 50 5.28 3.29 -5.96
C LEU A 50 5.05 2.96 -7.44
N PRO A 51 5.71 1.94 -8.00
CA PRO A 51 5.50 1.55 -9.39
C PRO A 51 4.10 0.94 -9.54
N LEU A 52 3.28 1.51 -10.41
CA LEU A 52 1.91 1.04 -10.64
C LEU A 52 1.85 0.12 -11.86
N PHE A 53 1.00 -0.90 -11.78
CA PHE A 53 0.80 -1.80 -12.90
C PHE A 53 0.19 -1.06 -14.09
N ASN A 54 0.80 -1.20 -15.26
CA ASN A 54 0.27 -0.60 -16.47
C ASN A 54 -0.95 -1.38 -16.95
N ILE A 55 -2.10 -0.73 -17.01
CA ILE A 55 -3.33 -1.33 -17.52
C ILE A 55 -3.67 -0.65 -18.83
N ILE A 56 -3.70 -1.44 -19.90
CA ILE A 56 -4.31 -1.03 -21.15
C ILE A 56 -5.80 -1.31 -21.01
N ILE A 57 -6.59 -0.26 -20.84
CA ILE A 57 -8.05 -0.37 -20.90
C ILE A 57 -8.43 -0.25 -22.36
N THR A 58 -8.80 -1.37 -22.99
CA THR A 58 -9.41 -1.33 -24.32
C THR A 58 -10.87 -0.93 -24.17
N LEU A 59 -11.28 0.17 -24.80
CA LEU A 59 -12.68 0.60 -24.94
C LEU A 59 -13.37 -0.16 -26.08
#